data_AF-A0A350AI40-F1
#
_entry.id   AF-A0A350AI40-F1
#
_cell.length_a   1.000
_cell.length_b   1.000
_cell.length_c   1.000
_cell.angle_alpha   90.00
_cell.angle_beta   90.00
_cell.angle_gamma   90.00
#
_symmetry.space_group_name_H-M   'P 1'
#
loop_
_entity.id
_entity.type
_entity.pdbx_description
1 polymer ?
#
loop_
_entity_poly.entity_id
_entity_poly.type
_entity_poly.pdbx_seq_one_letter_code
_entity_poly.pdbx_strand_id
1 'polypeptide(L)'
;MPCSATFIPEHDLLIERFYGHVTRRDVLAMYDGLFADPRLLTTRLEYCDLSQIVSTNLNGADTRRLFDILGTQYLRRLHTFTHGATVIGPEDTTKPGAYFGQLFQRSLPASVRDRTKVFAHPPEALAWLGLTANALSQEPPSPAVKLHK
;
A
#
# COMPACT_ATOMS: atom_id res chain seq x y z
N MET A 1 -8.00 7.40 -9.26
CA MET A 1 -8.36 7.51 -7.83
C MET A 1 -7.02 7.58 -7.09
N PRO A 2 -6.77 8.52 -6.16
CA PRO A 2 -5.42 8.77 -5.60
C PRO A 2 -4.87 7.61 -4.75
N CYS A 3 -5.67 6.56 -4.55
CA CYS A 3 -5.27 5.28 -3.98
C CYS A 3 -5.75 4.17 -4.91
N SER A 4 -4.92 3.15 -5.15
CA SER A 4 -5.29 1.96 -5.93
C SER A 4 -4.61 0.71 -5.39
N ALA A 5 -5.31 -0.41 -5.46
CA ALA A 5 -4.78 -1.74 -5.15
C ALA A 5 -4.93 -2.66 -6.38
N THR A 6 -3.84 -3.31 -6.79
CA THR A 6 -3.81 -4.18 -7.96
C THR A 6 -3.12 -5.50 -7.62
N PHE A 7 -3.76 -6.62 -7.93
CA PHE A 7 -3.14 -7.95 -7.84
C PHE A 7 -2.38 -8.26 -9.11
N ILE A 8 -1.15 -8.77 -8.97
CA ILE A 8 -0.32 -9.34 -10.04
C ILE A 8 -0.14 -10.84 -9.74
N PRO A 9 -1.05 -11.70 -10.21
CA PRO A 9 -1.06 -13.12 -9.85
C PRO A 9 0.21 -13.87 -10.23
N GLU A 10 0.86 -13.49 -11.33
CA GLU A 10 2.10 -14.10 -11.83
C GLU A 10 3.27 -13.93 -10.85
N HIS A 11 3.18 -12.94 -9.98
CA HIS A 11 4.18 -12.62 -8.96
C HIS A 11 3.67 -12.84 -7.54
N ASP A 12 2.44 -13.36 -7.38
CA ASP A 12 1.79 -13.52 -6.08
C ASP A 12 1.85 -12.22 -5.25
N LEU A 13 1.57 -11.10 -5.94
CA LEU A 13 1.86 -9.77 -5.45
C LEU A 13 0.60 -8.91 -5.39
N LEU A 14 0.43 -8.19 -4.30
CA LEU A 14 -0.47 -7.06 -4.18
C LEU A 14 0.34 -5.77 -4.30
N ILE A 15 -0.06 -4.88 -5.20
CA ILE A 15 0.50 -3.54 -5.35
C ILE A 15 -0.51 -2.52 -4.83
N GLU A 16 -0.14 -1.78 -3.79
CA GLU A 16 -0.86 -0.61 -3.28
C GLU A 16 -0.11 0.66 -3.72
N ARG A 17 -0.82 1.63 -4.29
CA ARG A 17 -0.23 2.92 -4.72
C ARG A 17 -1.03 4.07 -4.20
N PHE A 18 -0.32 5.08 -3.71
CA PHE A 18 -0.87 6.31 -3.16
C PHE A 18 -0.18 7.50 -3.82
N TYR A 19 -0.95 8.40 -4.44
CA TYR A 19 -0.39 9.49 -5.24
C TYR A 19 -1.23 10.77 -5.17
N GLY A 20 -0.57 11.91 -5.30
CA GLY A 20 -1.23 13.22 -5.24
C GLY A 20 -1.75 13.55 -3.85
N HIS A 21 -2.98 14.06 -3.77
CA HIS A 21 -3.64 14.43 -2.52
C HIS A 21 -4.45 13.24 -1.98
N VAL A 22 -3.95 12.60 -0.92
CA VAL A 22 -4.55 11.40 -0.33
C VAL A 22 -5.43 11.77 0.85
N THR A 23 -6.72 11.45 0.76
CA THR A 23 -7.66 11.68 1.86
C THR A 23 -8.05 10.39 2.58
N ARG A 24 -8.59 10.52 3.80
CA ARG A 24 -9.24 9.39 4.52
C ARG A 24 -10.26 8.64 3.68
N ARG A 25 -11.06 9.36 2.87
CA ARG A 25 -12.08 8.76 2.01
C ARG A 25 -11.47 7.88 0.94
N ASP A 26 -10.36 8.31 0.35
CA ASP A 26 -9.68 7.56 -0.72
C ASP A 26 -9.10 6.25 -0.19
N VAL A 27 -8.46 6.31 0.98
CA VAL A 27 -7.90 5.13 1.65
C VAL A 27 -9.00 4.14 2.02
N LEU A 28 -10.11 4.60 2.60
CA LEU A 28 -11.25 3.73 2.92
C LEU A 28 -11.86 3.09 1.68
N ALA A 29 -12.06 3.86 0.60
CA ALA A 29 -12.66 3.35 -0.63
C ALA A 29 -11.78 2.26 -1.29
N MET A 30 -10.46 2.46 -1.29
CA MET A 30 -9.53 1.45 -1.80
C MET A 30 -9.61 0.15 -0.97
N TYR A 31 -9.58 0.28 0.37
CA TYR A 31 -9.56 -0.89 1.23
C TYR A 31 -10.90 -1.63 1.33
N ASP A 32 -12.03 -0.93 1.22
CA ASP A 32 -13.34 -1.57 1.13
C ASP A 32 -13.42 -2.54 -0.07
N GLY A 33 -12.94 -2.09 -1.23
CA GLY A 33 -12.83 -2.94 -2.42
C GLY A 33 -11.81 -4.07 -2.25
N LEU A 34 -10.64 -3.77 -1.68
CA LEU A 34 -9.59 -4.77 -1.48
C LEU A 34 -10.02 -5.89 -0.51
N PHE A 35 -10.72 -5.57 0.57
CA PHE A 35 -11.15 -6.56 1.56
C PHE A 35 -12.31 -7.44 1.10
N ALA A 36 -13.05 -7.00 0.09
CA ALA A 36 -14.06 -7.82 -0.57
C ALA A 36 -13.44 -8.83 -1.58
N ASP A 37 -12.17 -8.63 -1.98
CA ASP A 37 -11.51 -9.49 -2.96
C ASP A 37 -10.90 -10.75 -2.31
N PRO A 38 -11.36 -11.97 -2.66
CA PRO A 38 -10.85 -13.20 -2.06
C PRO A 38 -9.36 -13.44 -2.33
N ARG A 39 -8.78 -12.85 -3.39
CA ARG A 39 -7.36 -12.98 -3.72
C ARG A 39 -6.47 -12.43 -2.62
N LEU A 40 -6.96 -11.46 -1.84
CA LEU A 40 -6.24 -10.90 -0.69
C LEU A 40 -5.78 -11.98 0.30
N LEU A 41 -6.57 -13.04 0.49
CA LEU A 41 -6.26 -14.10 1.44
C LEU A 41 -5.18 -15.06 0.93
N THR A 42 -5.00 -15.13 -0.38
CA THR A 42 -4.01 -16.01 -1.02
C THR A 42 -2.70 -15.30 -1.34
N THR A 43 -2.73 -13.98 -1.48
CA THR A 43 -1.56 -13.20 -1.91
C THR A 43 -0.43 -13.18 -0.87
N ARG A 44 0.78 -13.52 -1.32
CA ARG A 44 1.94 -13.71 -0.44
C ARG A 44 2.84 -12.49 -0.29
N LEU A 45 2.97 -11.68 -1.33
CA LEU A 45 3.84 -10.51 -1.37
C LEU A 45 3.02 -9.22 -1.41
N GLU A 46 3.57 -8.16 -0.84
CA GLU A 46 2.98 -6.82 -0.90
C GLU A 46 4.02 -5.76 -1.27
N TYR A 47 3.65 -4.87 -2.16
CA TYR A 47 4.40 -3.68 -2.52
C TYR A 47 3.51 -2.46 -2.32
N CYS A 48 3.90 -1.54 -1.45
CA CYS A 48 3.16 -0.33 -1.11
C CYS A 48 3.98 0.91 -1.49
N ASP A 49 3.47 1.71 -2.43
CA ASP A 49 4.14 2.92 -2.92
C ASP A 49 3.47 4.18 -2.40
N LEU A 50 4.20 4.90 -1.55
CA LEU A 50 3.83 6.17 -0.93
C LEU A 50 4.67 7.33 -1.47
N SER A 51 5.59 7.06 -2.40
CA SER A 51 6.59 8.03 -2.87
C SER A 51 6.00 9.20 -3.63
N GLN A 52 4.79 9.04 -4.15
CA GLN A 52 4.08 10.03 -4.96
C GLN A 52 3.00 10.81 -4.19
N ILE A 53 2.90 10.64 -2.86
CA ILE A 53 1.99 11.44 -2.04
C ILE A 53 2.49 12.89 -1.97
N VAL A 54 1.69 13.82 -2.47
CA VAL A 54 1.94 15.27 -2.45
C VAL A 54 1.43 15.90 -1.16
N SER A 55 0.26 15.48 -0.66
CA SER A 55 -0.25 15.86 0.66
C SER A 55 -1.29 14.86 1.19
N THR A 56 -1.59 14.94 2.49
CA THR A 56 -2.65 14.15 3.10
C THR A 56 -3.36 14.93 4.21
N ASN A 57 -4.65 14.64 4.41
CA ASN A 57 -5.43 15.16 5.55
C ASN A 57 -5.54 14.16 6.71
N LEU A 58 -4.80 13.05 6.64
CA LEU A 58 -4.80 12.04 7.68
C LEU A 58 -4.04 12.53 8.92
N ASN A 59 -4.77 12.68 10.02
CA ASN A 59 -4.18 12.90 11.34
C ASN A 59 -3.92 11.54 12.05
N GLY A 60 -3.13 11.55 13.12
CA GLY A 60 -2.76 10.32 13.83
C GLY A 60 -3.94 9.48 14.35
N ALA A 61 -5.09 10.08 14.66
CA ALA A 61 -6.28 9.37 15.14
C ALA A 61 -7.04 8.68 13.99
N ASP A 62 -7.23 9.38 12.87
CA ASP A 62 -7.81 8.81 11.65
C ASP A 62 -6.97 7.65 11.13
N THR A 63 -5.65 7.82 11.18
CA THR A 63 -4.72 6.81 10.74
C THR A 63 -4.75 5.57 11.64
N ARG A 64 -4.79 5.73 12.97
CA ARG A 64 -4.93 4.58 13.87
C ARG A 64 -6.18 3.77 13.60
N ARG A 65 -7.32 4.44 13.42
CA ARG A 65 -8.61 3.77 13.16
C ARG A 65 -8.67 3.10 11.79
N LEU A 66 -8.06 3.72 10.77
CA LEU A 66 -7.85 3.09 9.46
C LEU A 66 -7.05 1.80 9.59
N PHE A 67 -6.04 1.81 10.46
CA PHE A 67 -5.17 0.68 10.60
C PHE A 67 -5.65 -0.41 11.55
N ASP A 68 -6.53 -0.12 12.50
CA ASP A 68 -7.25 -1.18 13.23
C ASP A 68 -8.04 -2.05 12.24
N ILE A 69 -8.66 -1.43 11.23
CA ILE A 69 -9.37 -2.14 10.16
C ILE A 69 -8.37 -2.98 9.34
N LEU A 70 -7.24 -2.40 8.93
CA LEU A 70 -6.20 -3.11 8.17
C LEU A 70 -5.58 -4.26 8.94
N GLY A 71 -5.25 -4.04 10.22
CA GLY A 71 -4.62 -5.02 11.10
C GLY A 71 -5.44 -6.31 11.17
N THR A 72 -6.77 -6.21 11.28
CA THR A 72 -7.63 -7.40 11.28
C THR A 72 -7.55 -8.20 9.98
N GLN A 73 -7.33 -7.56 8.83
CA GLN A 73 -7.23 -8.22 7.54
C GLN A 73 -5.84 -8.83 7.33
N TYR A 74 -4.78 -8.15 7.78
CA TYR A 74 -3.44 -8.76 7.84
C TYR A 74 -3.43 -10.00 8.72
N LEU A 75 -4.11 -9.97 9.89
CA LEU A 75 -4.23 -11.15 10.75
C LEU A 75 -4.91 -12.32 10.02
N ARG A 76 -5.92 -12.07 9.19
CA ARG A 76 -6.60 -13.10 8.39
C ARG A 76 -5.67 -13.74 7.36
N ARG A 77 -4.78 -12.95 6.74
CA ARG A 77 -3.81 -13.46 5.75
C ARG A 77 -2.42 -13.78 6.31
N LEU A 78 -2.22 -13.76 7.63
CA LEU A 78 -0.88 -13.98 8.24
C LEU A 78 -0.24 -15.31 7.85
N HIS A 79 -1.06 -16.31 7.56
CA HIS A 79 -0.64 -17.67 7.19
C HIS A 79 -0.12 -17.76 5.74
N THR A 80 -0.54 -16.86 4.85
CA THR A 80 -0.07 -16.77 3.46
C THR A 80 0.96 -15.66 3.28
N PHE A 81 0.82 -14.55 4.01
CA PHE A 81 1.69 -13.40 3.90
C PHE A 81 3.15 -13.74 4.25
N THR A 82 4.03 -13.55 3.27
CA THR A 82 5.45 -13.88 3.41
C THR A 82 6.25 -12.65 3.82
N HIS A 83 6.20 -11.56 3.04
CA HIS A 83 6.85 -10.29 3.36
C HIS A 83 6.37 -9.15 2.44
N GLY A 84 6.60 -7.90 2.83
CA GLY A 84 6.11 -6.73 2.09
C GLY A 84 7.08 -5.53 2.10
N ALA A 85 7.09 -4.76 1.02
CA ALA A 85 7.97 -3.61 0.85
C ALA A 85 7.18 -2.31 0.77
N THR A 86 7.58 -1.31 1.55
CA THR A 86 6.98 0.04 1.50
C THR A 86 8.00 1.03 0.94
N VAL A 87 7.63 1.77 -0.10
CA VAL A 87 8.47 2.83 -0.69
C VAL A 87 7.93 4.19 -0.28
N ILE A 88 8.76 5.01 0.35
CA ILE A 88 8.36 6.35 0.85
C ILE A 88 8.90 7.52 0.01
N GLY A 89 9.72 7.23 -0.99
CA GLY A 89 10.46 8.24 -1.76
C GLY A 89 11.76 8.67 -1.05
N PRO A 90 12.56 9.55 -1.67
CA PRO A 90 13.86 9.95 -1.14
C PRO A 90 13.75 10.55 0.27
N GLU A 91 14.82 10.37 1.06
CA GLU A 91 14.97 10.40 2.53
C GLU A 91 14.50 11.66 3.31
N ASP A 92 13.76 12.55 2.68
CA ASP A 92 13.15 13.66 3.37
C ASP A 92 11.95 13.18 4.22
N THR A 93 12.23 12.93 5.49
CA THR A 93 11.24 12.54 6.51
C THR A 93 10.13 13.58 6.72
N THR A 94 10.27 14.81 6.20
CA THR A 94 9.22 15.84 6.23
C THR A 94 8.17 15.65 5.14
N LYS A 95 8.41 14.74 4.17
CA LYS A 95 7.43 14.47 3.11
C LYS A 95 6.22 13.70 3.63
N PRO A 96 5.01 14.01 3.14
CA PRO A 96 3.78 13.31 3.53
C PRO A 96 3.85 11.78 3.38
N GLY A 97 4.56 11.28 2.36
CA GLY A 97 4.78 9.84 2.16
C GLY A 97 5.57 9.17 3.29
N ALA A 98 6.62 9.81 3.80
CA ALA A 98 7.40 9.30 4.92
C ALA A 98 6.58 9.30 6.23
N TYR A 99 5.84 10.38 6.50
CA TYR A 99 4.93 10.45 7.64
C TYR A 99 3.83 9.36 7.56
N PHE A 100 3.18 9.21 6.41
CA PHE A 100 2.20 8.15 6.19
C PHE A 100 2.82 6.76 6.39
N GLY A 101 4.00 6.52 5.82
CA GLY A 101 4.71 5.25 5.94
C GLY A 101 5.07 4.91 7.39
N GLN A 102 5.48 5.89 8.19
CA GLN A 102 5.71 5.68 9.63
C GLN A 102 4.43 5.30 10.36
N LEU A 103 3.32 5.96 10.08
CA LEU A 103 2.04 5.63 10.70
C LEU A 103 1.56 4.24 10.28
N PHE A 104 1.69 3.89 8.99
CA PHE A 104 1.40 2.56 8.44
C PHE A 104 2.19 1.47 9.14
N GLN A 105 3.51 1.64 9.25
CA GLN A 105 4.38 0.65 9.88
C GLN A 105 4.09 0.46 11.38
N ARG A 106 3.76 1.54 12.10
CA ARG A 106 3.45 1.46 13.54
C ARG A 106 2.18 0.70 13.85
N SER A 107 1.27 0.62 12.89
CA SER A 107 -0.04 0.04 13.09
C SER A 107 -0.18 -1.38 12.57
N LEU A 108 0.81 -1.88 11.83
CA LEU A 108 0.87 -3.29 11.47
C LEU A 108 1.00 -4.16 12.74
N PRO A 109 0.33 -5.32 12.81
CA PRO A 109 0.64 -6.33 13.82
C PRO A 109 2.12 -6.68 13.80
N ALA A 110 2.73 -6.95 14.95
CA ALA A 110 4.17 -7.21 15.06
C ALA A 110 4.67 -8.28 14.08
N SER A 111 3.93 -9.39 13.96
CA SER A 111 4.23 -10.49 13.04
C SER A 111 4.24 -10.12 11.55
N VAL A 112 3.53 -9.05 11.18
CA VAL A 112 3.53 -8.48 9.82
C VAL A 112 4.65 -7.47 9.71
N ARG A 113 4.74 -6.55 10.68
CA ARG A 113 5.74 -5.49 10.73
C ARG A 113 7.17 -6.04 10.62
N ASP A 114 7.47 -7.13 11.32
CA ASP A 114 8.79 -7.78 11.31
C ASP A 114 9.13 -8.41 9.95
N ARG A 115 8.12 -8.62 9.09
CA ARG A 115 8.27 -9.12 7.71
C ARG A 115 8.09 -8.00 6.68
N THR A 116 8.00 -6.74 7.10
CA THR A 116 7.90 -5.61 6.19
C THR A 116 9.10 -4.70 6.31
N LYS A 117 9.58 -4.17 5.18
CA LYS A 117 10.73 -3.26 5.15
C LYS A 117 10.41 -1.99 4.37
N VAL A 118 10.94 -0.87 4.85
CA VAL A 118 10.79 0.46 4.23
C VAL A 118 12.01 0.77 3.37
N PHE A 119 11.77 1.36 2.20
CA PHE A 119 12.78 1.73 1.20
C PHE A 119 12.56 3.16 0.71
N ALA A 120 13.65 3.83 0.33
CA ALA A 120 13.59 5.13 -0.32
C ALA A 120 13.23 5.01 -1.81
N HIS A 121 13.64 3.91 -2.46
CA HIS A 121 13.59 3.75 -3.91
C HIS A 121 12.88 2.45 -4.36
N PRO A 122 12.02 2.51 -5.39
CA PRO A 122 11.35 1.33 -5.94
C PRO A 122 12.27 0.16 -6.35
N PRO A 123 13.42 0.38 -7.02
CA PRO A 123 14.27 -0.73 -7.46
C PRO A 123 14.78 -1.60 -6.31
N GLU A 124 15.12 -1.00 -5.17
CA GLU A 124 15.61 -1.72 -3.98
C GLU A 124 14.49 -2.53 -3.32
N ALA A 125 13.29 -1.95 -3.23
CA ALA A 125 12.10 -2.64 -2.72
C ALA A 125 11.75 -3.86 -3.58
N LEU A 126 11.77 -3.72 -4.91
CA LEU A 126 11.52 -4.82 -5.83
C LEU A 126 12.57 -5.91 -5.74
N ALA A 127 13.86 -5.54 -5.70
CA ALA A 127 14.94 -6.50 -5.54
C ALA A 127 14.80 -7.32 -4.25
N TRP A 128 14.39 -6.68 -3.15
CA TRP A 128 14.13 -7.36 -1.88
C TRP A 128 12.91 -8.30 -1.93
N LEU A 129 11.88 -7.97 -2.72
CA LEU A 129 10.76 -8.86 -3.01
C LEU A 129 11.12 -10.00 -3.99
N GLY A 130 12.35 -10.03 -4.53
CA GLY A 130 12.75 -10.98 -5.58
C GLY A 130 12.13 -10.69 -6.95
N LEU A 131 11.73 -9.44 -7.19
CA LEU A 131 11.02 -9.01 -8.39
C LEU A 131 11.89 -8.08 -9.25
N THR A 132 11.55 -8.03 -10.55
CA THR A 132 12.16 -7.08 -11.49
C THR A 132 11.25 -5.86 -11.71
N ALA A 133 11.80 -4.77 -12.26
CA ALA A 133 11.06 -3.54 -12.54
C ALA A 133 9.76 -3.76 -13.36
N ASN A 134 9.75 -4.79 -14.22
CA ASN A 134 8.59 -5.14 -15.05
C ASN A 134 7.37 -5.58 -14.22
N ALA A 135 7.55 -6.00 -12.96
CA ALA A 135 6.45 -6.34 -12.06
C ALA A 135 5.55 -5.14 -11.74
N LEU A 136 6.07 -3.91 -11.89
CA LEU A 136 5.32 -2.67 -11.66
C LEU A 136 4.69 -2.07 -12.93
N SER A 137 4.99 -2.60 -14.12
CA SER A 137 4.62 -1.99 -15.42
C SER A 137 3.11 -2.02 -15.75
N GLN A 138 2.27 -2.48 -14.85
CA GLN A 138 0.83 -2.29 -14.93
C GLN A 138 0.52 -0.87 -14.46
N GLU A 139 0.30 0.03 -15.43
CA GLU A 139 -0.17 1.39 -15.16
C GLU A 139 -1.39 1.34 -14.22
N PRO A 140 -1.51 2.27 -13.25
CA PRO A 140 -2.76 2.40 -12.52
C PRO A 140 -3.87 2.62 -13.55
N PRO A 141 -5.05 1.97 -13.39
CA PRO A 141 -6.15 2.23 -14.30
C PRO A 141 -6.39 3.75 -14.33
N SER A 142 -6.21 4.33 -15.52
CA SER A 142 -6.56 5.74 -15.77
C SER A 142 -7.96 5.97 -15.20
N PRO A 143 -8.22 7.09 -14.51
CA PRO A 143 -9.53 7.35 -13.92
C PRO A 143 -10.56 7.50 -15.04
N ALA A 144 -11.16 6.40 -15.46
CA ALA A 144 -12.29 6.38 -16.35
C ALA A 144 -13.54 6.70 -15.52
N VAL A 145 -13.74 7.99 -15.26
CA VAL A 145 -15.09 8.51 -15.04
C VAL A 145 -15.35 9.52 -16.15
N LYS A 146 -15.87 9.01 -17.28
CA LYS A 146 -16.62 9.85 -18.21
C LYS A 146 -17.89 10.26 -17.48
N LEU A 147 -17.94 11.50 -17.01
CA LEU A 147 -19.21 12.14 -16.67
C LEU A 147 -19.97 12.29 -17.99
N HIS A 148 -21.00 11.46 -18.19
CA HIS A 148 -21.98 11.72 -19.23
C HIS A 148 -22.73 13.01 -18.88
N LYS A 149 -22.80 13.90 -19.87
CA LYS A 149 -23.57 15.15 -19.84
C LYS A 149 -25.05 14.87 -19.67
#